data_AF-A0AAV5K767-F1
#
_entry.id   AF-A0AAV5K767-F1
#
_cell.length_a   1.000
_cell.length_b   1.000
_cell.length_c   1.000
_cell.angle_alpha   90.00
_cell.angle_beta   90.00
_cell.angle_gamma   90.00
#
_symmetry.space_group_name_H-M   'P 1'
#
loop_
_entity.id
_entity.type
_entity.pdbx_description
1 polymer ?
#
loop_
_entity_poly.entity_id
_entity_poly.type
_entity_poly.pdbx_seq_one_letter_code
_entity_poly.pdbx_strand_id
1 'polypeptide(L)'
;MGKKEQSTQKANQRVEAVLELLRKQSPLTLKQEKFCNNACVERFLKAKGDNVKKAAKCLRSCLSWRESIGSENLIADEFSAELAEGVAYVAGHDDESRPVLIFRIKQDYQKFHSQKQFTRLLVFTLEVATATMPKNVEQFVLLFDASKLTIIPF
;
A
#
# COMPACT_ATOMS: atom_id res chain seq x y z
N MET A 1 24.09 8.50 25.10
CA MET A 1 23.04 7.46 24.99
C MET A 1 21.61 8.01 25.19
N GLY A 2 21.35 8.95 26.12
CA GLY A 2 19.98 9.39 26.44
C GLY A 2 19.14 10.14 25.38
N LYS A 3 19.73 10.81 24.38
CA LYS A 3 18.93 11.51 23.33
C LYS A 3 18.17 10.56 22.39
N LYS A 4 18.76 9.40 22.09
CA LYS A 4 18.20 8.41 21.15
C LYS A 4 17.03 7.66 21.79
N GLU A 5 17.18 7.28 23.06
CA GLU A 5 16.12 6.66 23.87
C GLU A 5 14.91 7.59 24.07
N GLN A 6 15.13 8.86 24.38
CA GLN A 6 14.05 9.85 24.50
C GLN A 6 13.28 10.04 23.19
N SER A 7 13.99 10.04 22.05
CA SER A 7 13.39 10.14 20.72
C SER A 7 12.51 8.93 20.40
N THR A 8 12.99 7.72 20.67
CA THR A 8 12.22 6.48 20.45
C THR A 8 11.01 6.40 21.36
N GLN A 9 11.14 6.81 22.63
CA GLN A 9 10.03 6.80 23.57
C GLN A 9 8.93 7.79 23.17
N LYS A 10 9.31 8.98 22.69
CA LYS A 10 8.37 9.98 22.15
C LYS A 10 7.67 9.50 20.88
N ALA A 11 8.37 8.74 20.02
CA ALA A 11 7.77 8.13 18.83
C ALA A 11 6.72 7.08 19.23
N ASN A 12 7.07 6.16 20.13
CA ASN A 12 6.15 5.14 20.64
C ASN A 12 4.89 5.75 21.28
N GLN A 13 5.03 6.84 22.04
CA GLN A 13 3.88 7.55 22.62
C GLN A 13 2.93 8.11 21.56
N ARG A 14 3.47 8.64 20.45
CA ARG A 14 2.64 9.17 19.36
C ARG A 14 1.94 8.06 18.59
N VAL A 15 2.61 6.93 18.39
CA VAL A 15 2.02 5.73 17.77
C VAL A 15 0.82 5.28 18.59
N GLU A 16 0.98 5.10 19.90
CA GLU A 16 -0.13 4.67 20.76
C GLU A 16 -1.27 5.70 20.76
N ALA A 17 -0.96 6.99 20.85
CA ALA A 17 -1.99 8.04 20.79
C ALA A 17 -2.79 8.03 19.48
N VAL A 18 -2.18 7.67 18.35
CA VAL A 18 -2.92 7.47 17.08
C VAL A 18 -3.84 6.25 17.17
N LEU A 19 -3.34 5.14 17.69
CA LEU A 19 -4.12 3.90 17.85
C LEU A 19 -5.31 4.08 18.79
N GLU A 20 -5.13 4.78 19.91
CA GLU A 20 -6.20 5.16 20.83
C GLU A 20 -7.27 6.01 20.15
N LEU A 21 -6.88 7.03 19.38
CA LEU A 21 -7.82 7.86 18.64
C LEU A 21 -8.63 7.07 17.61
N LEU A 22 -7.99 6.09 16.95
CA LEU A 22 -8.71 5.17 16.07
C LEU A 22 -9.74 4.38 16.87
N ARG A 23 -9.32 3.63 17.89
CA ARG A 23 -10.20 2.78 18.71
C ARG A 23 -11.37 3.55 19.33
N LYS A 24 -11.14 4.80 19.75
CA LYS A 24 -12.18 5.69 20.32
C LYS A 24 -13.25 6.06 19.31
N GLN A 25 -12.90 6.24 18.04
CA GLN A 25 -13.87 6.59 16.99
C GLN A 25 -14.69 5.37 16.56
N SER A 26 -14.05 4.21 16.44
CA SER A 26 -14.70 2.94 16.10
C SER A 26 -13.73 1.78 16.40
N PRO A 27 -14.20 0.68 16.99
CA PRO A 27 -13.39 -0.52 17.20
C PRO A 27 -12.75 -0.99 15.89
N LEU A 28 -11.48 -1.41 15.96
CA LEU A 28 -10.80 -2.00 14.82
C LEU A 28 -11.13 -3.49 14.74
N THR A 29 -11.29 -4.02 13.53
CA THR A 29 -11.33 -5.47 13.35
C THR A 29 -9.93 -6.07 13.57
N LEU A 30 -9.83 -7.37 13.86
CA LEU A 30 -8.55 -8.06 14.03
C LEU A 30 -7.57 -7.85 12.86
N LYS A 31 -8.10 -7.77 11.63
CA LYS A 31 -7.27 -7.54 10.45
C LYS A 31 -6.83 -6.09 10.32
N GLN A 32 -7.70 -5.13 10.66
CA GLN A 32 -7.31 -3.72 10.76
C GLN A 32 -6.26 -3.48 11.84
N GLU A 33 -6.35 -4.18 12.98
CA GLU A 33 -5.33 -4.13 14.03
C GLU A 33 -3.98 -4.65 13.54
N LYS A 34 -3.96 -5.78 12.82
CA LYS A 34 -2.74 -6.31 12.19
C LYS A 34 -2.14 -5.34 11.17
N PHE A 35 -2.97 -4.68 10.38
CA PHE A 35 -2.54 -3.68 9.40
C PHE A 35 -1.97 -2.42 10.08
N CYS A 36 -2.61 -1.95 11.15
CA CYS A 36 -2.20 -0.78 11.94
C CYS A 36 -1.05 -1.09 12.91
N ASN A 37 -0.04 -1.84 12.48
CA ASN A 37 1.18 -2.05 13.26
C ASN A 37 2.00 -0.74 13.41
N ASN A 38 2.98 -0.75 14.32
CA ASN A 38 3.77 0.45 14.63
C ASN A 38 4.40 1.10 13.39
N ALA A 39 5.02 0.31 12.52
CA ALA A 39 5.64 0.81 11.29
C ALA A 39 4.62 1.49 10.36
N CYS A 40 3.41 0.91 10.22
CA CYS A 40 2.32 1.53 9.48
C CYS A 40 1.93 2.88 10.08
N VAL A 41 1.69 2.93 11.38
CA VAL A 41 1.30 4.17 12.07
C VAL A 41 2.39 5.25 11.96
N GLU A 42 3.66 4.87 12.09
CA GLU A 42 4.81 5.75 11.92
C GLU A 42 4.87 6.38 10.52
N ARG A 43 4.58 5.62 9.46
CA ARG A 43 4.49 6.17 8.09
C ARG A 43 3.42 7.25 7.98
N PHE A 44 2.25 7.03 8.57
CA PHE A 44 1.17 8.04 8.58
C PHE A 44 1.54 9.26 9.43
N LEU A 45 2.21 9.08 10.57
CA LEU A 45 2.73 10.18 11.39
C LEU A 45 3.75 11.02 10.60
N LYS A 46 4.75 10.39 10.00
CA LYS A 46 5.77 11.06 9.18
C LYS A 46 5.13 11.84 8.03
N ALA A 47 4.20 11.22 7.29
CA ALA A 47 3.48 11.86 6.19
C ALA A 47 2.59 13.05 6.62
N LYS A 48 2.25 13.13 7.91
CA LYS A 48 1.42 14.22 8.49
C LYS A 48 2.21 15.12 9.44
N GLY A 49 3.54 15.10 9.37
CA GLY A 49 4.42 15.96 10.18
C GLY A 49 4.26 15.70 11.68
N ASP A 50 4.20 14.44 12.08
CA ASP A 50 4.01 13.96 13.46
C ASP A 50 2.71 14.43 14.14
N ASN A 51 1.74 14.92 13.37
CA ASN A 51 0.46 15.35 13.91
C ASN A 51 -0.45 14.14 14.13
N VAL A 52 -0.61 13.73 15.39
CA VAL A 52 -1.42 12.57 15.81
C VAL A 52 -2.85 12.63 15.26
N LYS A 53 -3.56 13.76 15.38
CA LYS A 53 -4.94 13.88 14.91
C LYS A 53 -5.06 13.75 13.38
N LYS A 54 -4.15 14.39 12.63
CA LYS A 54 -4.13 14.29 11.16
C LYS A 54 -3.74 12.88 10.70
N ALA A 55 -2.79 12.24 11.38
CA ALA A 55 -2.38 10.87 11.11
C ALA A 55 -3.54 9.89 11.34
N ALA A 56 -4.21 9.96 12.50
CA ALA A 56 -5.37 9.14 12.82
C ALA A 56 -6.51 9.32 11.80
N LYS A 57 -6.86 10.57 11.45
CA LYS A 57 -7.87 10.84 10.42
C LYS A 57 -7.51 10.23 9.07
N CYS A 58 -6.26 10.38 8.64
CA CYS A 58 -5.79 9.86 7.36
C CYS A 58 -5.74 8.33 7.35
N LEU A 59 -5.29 7.71 8.44
CA LEU A 59 -5.26 6.24 8.58
C LEU A 59 -6.68 5.66 8.60
N ARG A 60 -7.64 6.33 9.25
CA ARG A 60 -9.05 5.94 9.20
C ARG A 60 -9.61 5.97 7.77
N SER A 61 -9.33 7.03 7.01
CA SER A 61 -9.73 7.11 5.60
C SER A 61 -9.08 6.00 4.76
N CYS A 62 -7.82 5.65 5.03
CA CYS A 62 -7.15 4.54 4.38
C CYS A 62 -7.84 3.19 4.69
N LEU A 63 -8.18 2.92 5.96
CA LEU A 63 -8.91 1.71 6.34
C LEU A 63 -10.27 1.60 5.64
N SER A 64 -11.01 2.69 5.56
CA SER A 64 -12.31 2.72 4.85
C SER A 64 -12.16 2.47 3.35
N TRP A 65 -11.11 3.01 2.72
CA TRP A 65 -10.82 2.73 1.31
C TRP A 65 -10.38 1.28 1.08
N ARG A 66 -9.56 0.72 1.98
CA ARG A 66 -9.15 -0.70 1.93
C ARG A 66 -10.34 -1.66 2.01
N GLU A 67 -11.32 -1.32 2.82
CA GLU A 67 -12.58 -2.05 2.93
C GLU A 67 -13.43 -1.91 1.66
N SER A 68 -13.60 -0.69 1.14
CA SER A 68 -14.43 -0.44 -0.04
C SER A 68 -13.89 -1.10 -1.32
N ILE A 69 -12.57 -1.24 -1.45
CA ILE A 69 -11.95 -1.98 -2.55
C ILE A 69 -11.89 -3.49 -2.30
N GLY A 70 -12.21 -3.96 -1.09
CA GLY A 70 -12.15 -5.37 -0.71
C GLY A 70 -10.73 -5.94 -0.74
N SER A 71 -9.73 -5.14 -0.35
CA SER A 71 -8.29 -5.49 -0.44
C SER A 71 -7.92 -6.83 0.19
N GLU A 72 -8.64 -7.25 1.23
CA GLU A 72 -8.37 -8.49 1.95
C GLU A 72 -8.90 -9.75 1.27
N ASN A 73 -9.79 -9.60 0.28
CA ASN A 73 -10.47 -10.71 -0.40
C ASN A 73 -9.99 -10.87 -1.84
N LEU A 74 -8.96 -10.13 -2.26
CA LEU A 74 -8.41 -10.22 -3.61
C LEU A 74 -7.68 -11.57 -3.78
N ILE A 75 -8.09 -12.34 -4.78
CA ILE A 75 -7.46 -13.62 -5.14
C ILE A 75 -6.95 -13.59 -6.58
N ALA A 76 -5.90 -14.37 -6.87
CA ALA A 76 -5.25 -14.39 -8.18
C ALA A 76 -6.21 -14.76 -9.33
N ASP A 77 -7.18 -15.64 -9.05
CA ASP A 77 -8.16 -16.12 -10.04
C ASP A 77 -9.00 -14.98 -10.64
N GLU A 78 -9.26 -13.92 -9.88
CA GLU A 78 -9.96 -12.71 -10.37
C GLU A 78 -9.20 -11.99 -11.50
N PHE A 79 -7.90 -12.22 -11.61
CA PHE A 79 -6.99 -11.53 -12.54
C PHE A 79 -6.24 -12.51 -13.45
N SER A 80 -6.72 -13.74 -13.59
CA SER A 80 -6.01 -14.81 -14.28
C SER A 80 -5.59 -14.43 -15.71
N ALA A 81 -6.46 -13.75 -16.47
CA ALA A 81 -6.15 -13.25 -17.81
C ALA A 81 -5.04 -12.19 -17.78
N GLU A 82 -5.14 -11.19 -16.90
CA GLU A 82 -4.15 -10.13 -16.75
C GLU A 82 -2.79 -10.64 -16.30
N LEU A 83 -2.78 -11.60 -15.37
CA LEU A 83 -1.56 -12.23 -14.88
C LEU A 83 -0.91 -13.08 -15.96
N ALA A 84 -1.68 -13.88 -16.71
CA ALA A 84 -1.18 -14.68 -17.83
C ALA A 84 -0.59 -13.80 -18.95
N GLU A 85 -1.22 -12.66 -19.21
CA GLU A 85 -0.73 -11.65 -20.14
C GLU A 85 0.40 -10.77 -19.57
N GLY A 86 0.73 -10.95 -18.29
CA GLY A 86 1.70 -10.18 -17.51
C GLY A 86 1.45 -8.68 -17.51
N VAL A 87 0.20 -8.25 -17.37
CA VAL A 87 -0.19 -6.83 -17.26
C VAL A 87 0.46 -6.20 -16.02
N ALA A 88 0.50 -6.94 -14.91
CA ALA A 88 1.14 -6.55 -13.67
C ALA A 88 1.81 -7.75 -13.00
N TYR A 89 3.02 -7.58 -12.46
CA TYR A 89 3.73 -8.64 -11.74
C TYR A 89 4.85 -8.09 -10.85
N VAL A 90 5.30 -8.91 -9.89
CA VAL A 90 6.47 -8.63 -9.04
C VAL A 90 7.70 -9.28 -9.66
N ALA A 91 8.67 -8.46 -10.06
CA ALA A 91 9.89 -8.84 -10.78
C ALA A 91 11.10 -8.99 -9.83
N GLY A 92 10.90 -9.64 -8.69
CA GLY A 92 11.95 -9.81 -7.67
C GLY A 92 12.22 -8.54 -6.87
N HIS A 93 13.48 -8.33 -6.49
CA HIS A 93 13.93 -7.24 -5.62
C HIS A 93 15.13 -6.51 -6.24
N ASP A 94 15.29 -5.23 -5.92
CA ASP A 94 16.48 -4.46 -6.27
C ASP A 94 17.62 -4.67 -5.25
N ASP A 95 18.74 -3.96 -5.44
CA ASP A 95 19.92 -4.04 -4.58
C ASP A 95 19.66 -3.57 -3.13
N GLU A 96 18.60 -2.79 -2.90
CA GLU A 96 18.14 -2.37 -1.57
C GLU A 96 17.09 -3.34 -0.99
N SER A 97 16.90 -4.50 -1.63
CA SER A 97 15.88 -5.50 -1.28
C SER A 97 14.44 -4.98 -1.33
N ARG A 98 14.18 -3.91 -2.08
CA ARG A 98 12.82 -3.42 -2.33
C ARG A 98 12.18 -4.26 -3.43
N PRO A 99 10.95 -4.76 -3.25
CA PRO A 99 10.27 -5.47 -4.32
C PRO A 99 10.06 -4.54 -5.52
N VAL A 100 10.30 -5.06 -6.73
CA VAL A 100 10.10 -4.33 -7.98
C VAL A 100 8.80 -4.78 -8.62
N LEU A 101 7.89 -3.85 -8.87
CA LEU A 101 6.62 -4.09 -9.54
C LEU A 101 6.69 -3.56 -10.96
N ILE A 102 6.23 -4.36 -11.92
CA ILE A 102 6.12 -3.97 -13.32
C ILE A 102 4.65 -3.85 -13.67
N PHE A 103 4.26 -2.72 -14.27
CA PHE A 103 2.95 -2.51 -14.89
C PHE A 103 3.14 -2.20 -16.37
N ARG A 104 2.62 -3.06 -17.24
CA ARG A 104 2.65 -2.86 -18.69
C ARG A 104 1.37 -2.17 -19.13
N ILE A 105 1.51 -0.93 -19.58
CA ILE A 105 0.39 -0.12 -20.07
C ILE A 105 -0.02 -0.66 -21.44
N LYS A 106 -1.22 -1.23 -21.50
CA LYS A 106 -1.84 -1.66 -22.75
C LYS A 106 -2.93 -0.67 -23.15
N GLN A 107 -2.85 -0.15 -24.37
CA GLN A 107 -3.80 0.82 -24.91
C GLN A 107 -5.25 0.31 -24.88
N ASP A 108 -5.45 -0.99 -25.10
CA ASP A 108 -6.78 -1.59 -25.14
C ASP A 108 -7.29 -2.05 -23.77
N TYR A 109 -6.47 -2.05 -22.72
CA TYR A 109 -6.92 -2.50 -21.39
C TYR A 109 -8.11 -1.68 -20.89
N GLN A 110 -8.05 -0.36 -21.10
CA GLN A 110 -9.13 0.57 -20.72
C GLN A 110 -10.42 0.39 -21.54
N LYS A 111 -10.37 -0.27 -22.70
CA LYS A 111 -11.56 -0.56 -23.52
C LYS A 111 -12.35 -1.74 -22.98
N PHE A 112 -11.66 -2.70 -22.38
CA PHE A 112 -12.25 -3.96 -21.93
C PHE A 112 -12.43 -4.05 -20.41
N HIS A 113 -11.78 -3.15 -19.65
CA HIS A 113 -11.77 -3.21 -18.18
C HIS A 113 -12.11 -1.86 -17.57
N SER A 114 -12.90 -1.90 -16.50
CA SER A 114 -13.24 -0.71 -15.73
C SER A 114 -12.04 -0.19 -14.93
N GLN A 115 -12.02 1.11 -14.63
CA GLN A 115 -11.03 1.69 -13.71
C GLN A 115 -11.01 0.97 -12.35
N LYS A 116 -12.18 0.49 -11.89
CA LYS A 116 -12.32 -0.28 -10.65
C LYS A 116 -11.55 -1.61 -10.72
N GLN A 117 -11.66 -2.35 -11.82
CA GLN A 117 -10.90 -3.59 -12.02
C GLN A 117 -9.40 -3.33 -12.08
N PHE A 118 -8.97 -2.30 -12.83
CA PHE A 118 -7.56 -1.91 -12.87
C PHE A 118 -7.02 -1.57 -11.47
N THR A 119 -7.78 -0.82 -10.68
CA THR A 119 -7.38 -0.45 -9.32
C THR A 119 -7.29 -1.69 -8.43
N ARG A 120 -8.19 -2.67 -8.57
CA ARG A 120 -8.12 -3.94 -7.84
C ARG A 120 -6.90 -4.77 -8.22
N LEU A 121 -6.56 -4.87 -9.51
CA LEU A 121 -5.34 -5.53 -9.98
C LEU A 121 -4.08 -4.85 -9.42
N LEU A 122 -4.06 -3.51 -9.43
CA LEU A 122 -2.99 -2.73 -8.84
C LEU A 122 -2.81 -3.03 -7.35
N VAL A 123 -3.91 -2.99 -6.58
CA VAL A 123 -3.87 -3.30 -5.15
C VAL A 123 -3.45 -4.75 -4.91
N PHE A 124 -3.98 -5.71 -5.65
CA PHE A 124 -3.58 -7.11 -5.56
C PHE A 124 -2.07 -7.27 -5.74
N THR A 125 -1.51 -6.68 -6.78
CA THR A 125 -0.06 -6.76 -7.07
C THR A 125 0.77 -6.09 -5.97
N LEU A 126 0.29 -4.97 -5.41
CA LEU A 126 0.93 -4.29 -4.28
C LEU A 126 0.89 -5.11 -2.99
N GLU A 127 -0.20 -5.81 -2.69
CA GLU A 127 -0.31 -6.70 -1.53
C GLU A 127 0.66 -7.89 -1.68
N VAL A 128 0.76 -8.47 -2.88
CA VAL A 128 1.76 -9.52 -3.19
C VAL A 128 3.18 -8.99 -2.98
N ALA A 129 3.51 -7.81 -3.51
CA ALA A 129 4.83 -7.19 -3.32
C ALA A 129 5.12 -6.90 -1.84
N THR A 130 4.13 -6.42 -1.09
CA THR A 130 4.29 -6.14 0.35
C THR A 130 4.53 -7.42 1.13
N ALA A 131 3.89 -8.53 0.75
CA ALA A 131 4.09 -9.83 1.38
C ALA A 131 5.50 -10.41 1.14
N THR A 132 6.20 -9.99 0.08
CA THR A 132 7.59 -10.39 -0.20
C THR A 132 8.63 -9.43 0.35
N MET A 133 8.23 -8.37 1.05
CA MET A 133 9.18 -7.42 1.67
C MET A 133 9.94 -8.07 2.83
N PRO A 134 11.28 -8.04 2.83
CA PRO A 134 12.07 -8.44 3.98
C PRO A 134 11.80 -7.56 5.20
N LYS A 135 12.20 -8.05 6.38
CA LYS A 135 12.11 -7.27 7.61
C LYS A 135 12.88 -5.95 7.46
N ASN A 136 12.27 -4.85 7.87
CA ASN A 136 12.80 -3.47 7.78
C ASN A 136 12.84 -2.85 6.37
N VAL A 137 12.28 -3.53 5.35
CA VAL A 137 12.02 -2.91 4.04
C VAL A 137 10.59 -2.39 4.02
N GLU A 138 10.42 -1.10 3.72
CA GLU A 138 9.11 -0.44 3.71
C GLU A 138 8.78 0.26 2.40
N GLN A 139 9.63 0.11 1.39
CA GLN A 139 9.52 0.77 0.10
C GLN A 139 9.55 -0.28 -1.01
N PHE A 140 8.92 0.05 -2.13
CA PHE A 140 8.93 -0.73 -3.34
C PHE A 140 9.30 0.15 -4.53
N VAL A 141 9.72 -0.46 -5.63
CA VAL A 141 9.96 0.21 -6.90
C VAL A 141 8.80 -0.12 -7.83
N LEU A 142 8.23 0.89 -8.49
CA LEU A 142 7.15 0.71 -9.45
C LEU A 142 7.62 1.20 -10.82
N LEU A 143 7.64 0.30 -11.79
CA LEU A 143 8.01 0.59 -13.17
C LEU A 143 6.78 0.49 -14.07
N PHE A 144 6.51 1.56 -14.82
CA PHE A 144 5.49 1.58 -15.85
C PHE A 144 6.15 1.40 -17.21
N ASP A 145 5.85 0.28 -17.86
CA ASP A 145 6.26 0.03 -19.24
C ASP A 145 5.16 0.56 -20.18
N ALA A 146 5.46 1.67 -20.83
CA ALA A 146 4.60 2.33 -21.81
C ALA A 146 5.03 2.05 -23.26
N SER A 147 5.89 1.06 -23.51
CA SER A 147 6.43 0.77 -24.86
C SER A 147 5.36 0.46 -25.91
N LYS A 148 4.17 0.00 -25.49
CA LYS A 148 3.02 -0.30 -26.35
C LYS A 148 1.96 0.79 -26.40
N LEU A 149 2.24 1.95 -25.81
CA LEU A 149 1.34 3.10 -25.88
C LEU A 149 1.58 3.86 -27.19
N THR A 150 0.61 3.82 -28.10
CA THR A 150 0.64 4.64 -29.31
C THR A 150 0.13 6.04 -28.97
N ILE A 151 1.01 7.04 -29.01
CA ILE A 151 0.59 8.44 -28.94
C ILE A 151 0.09 8.83 -30.34
N ILE A 152 -1.20 9.16 -30.45
CA ILE A 152 -1.75 9.72 -31.69
C ILE A 152 -1.24 11.16 -31.78
N PRO A 153 -0.42 11.52 -32.79
CA PRO A 153 0.02 12.89 -32.95
C PRO A 153 -1.19 13.80 -33.21
N PHE A 154 -1.19 14.97 -32.54
CA PHE A 154 -2.15 16.04 -32.75
C PHE A 154 -1.92 16.76 -34.08
#